data_AF-A0A7J5E743-F1
#
_entry.id   AF-A0A7J5E743-F1
#
_cell.length_a   1.000
_cell.length_b   1.000
_cell.length_c   1.000
_cell.angle_alpha   90.00
_cell.angle_beta   90.00
_cell.angle_gamma   90.00
#
_symmetry.space_group_name_H-M   'P 1'
#
loop_
_entity.id
_entity.type
_entity.pdbx_description
1 polymer ?
#
loop_
_entity_poly.entity_id
_entity_poly.type
_entity_poly.pdbx_seq_one_letter_code
_entity_poly.pdbx_strand_id
1 'polypeptide(L)'
;MLKKHPKGLMSLFFTEMWERYGFYTLMAILTLYMEHEFKWDDSQKGDVYGLFLGIVYFFPLLGGWLGDKILGQIKSTWVGSVLM
;
A
#
# COMPACT_ATOMS: atom_id res chain seq x y z
N MET A 1 -7.04 14.61 -24.97
CA MET A 1 -6.37 13.37 -24.51
C MET A 1 -7.30 12.41 -23.75
N LEU A 2 -8.18 12.85 -22.84
CA LEU A 2 -8.97 11.93 -22.00
C LEU A 2 -10.21 11.27 -22.66
N LYS A 3 -10.71 11.79 -23.79
CA LYS A 3 -11.96 11.33 -24.41
C LYS A 3 -11.92 9.94 -25.07
N LYS A 4 -10.74 9.32 -25.23
CA LYS A 4 -10.55 8.01 -25.89
C LYS A 4 -10.36 6.84 -24.91
N HIS A 5 -10.42 7.07 -23.60
CA HIS A 5 -10.18 6.03 -22.60
C HIS A 5 -11.48 5.51 -21.96
N PRO A 6 -11.51 4.24 -21.51
CA PRO A 6 -12.65 3.69 -20.78
C PRO A 6 -12.96 4.51 -19.52
N LYS A 7 -14.25 4.70 -19.20
CA LYS A 7 -14.67 5.51 -18.05
C LYS A 7 -14.11 5.01 -16.70
N GLY A 8 -13.89 3.70 -16.56
CA GLY A 8 -13.31 3.10 -15.35
C GLY A 8 -11.83 3.40 -15.15
N LEU A 9 -11.08 3.71 -16.21
CA LEU A 9 -9.64 3.96 -16.13
C LEU A 9 -9.33 5.17 -15.25
N MET A 10 -10.14 6.24 -15.33
CA MET A 10 -9.93 7.44 -14.51
C MET A 10 -10.07 7.15 -13.02
N SER A 11 -11.06 6.33 -12.65
CA SER A 11 -11.24 5.94 -11.25
C SER A 11 -10.04 5.11 -10.76
N LEU A 12 -9.64 4.08 -11.52
CA LEU A 12 -8.50 3.24 -11.16
C LEU A 12 -7.20 4.04 -11.07
N PHE A 13 -6.99 4.98 -12.00
CA PHE A 13 -5.80 5.83 -12.00
C PHE A 13 -5.71 6.66 -10.71
N PHE A 14 -6.79 7.35 -10.33
CA PHE A 14 -6.75 8.15 -9.10
C PHE A 14 -6.66 7.28 -7.86
N THR A 15 -7.35 6.14 -7.81
CA THR A 15 -7.25 5.19 -6.69
C THR A 15 -5.82 4.71 -6.50
N GLU A 16 -5.16 4.23 -7.56
CA GLU A 16 -3.76 3.78 -7.50
C GLU A 16 -2.80 4.93 -7.18
N MET A 17 -3.02 6.12 -7.77
CA MET A 17 -2.16 7.28 -7.52
C MET A 17 -2.16 7.68 -6.04
N TRP A 18 -3.34 7.74 -5.41
CA TRP A 18 -3.46 8.11 -4.00
C TRP A 18 -2.92 7.04 -3.06
N GLU A 19 -3.14 5.76 -3.37
CA GLU A 19 -2.56 4.65 -2.62
C GLU A 19 -1.03 4.73 -2.61
N ARG A 20 -0.42 4.90 -3.80
CA ARG A 20 1.03 5.00 -3.95
C ARG A 20 1.59 6.23 -3.26
N TYR A 21 0.89 7.36 -3.33
CA TYR A 21 1.30 8.59 -2.66
C TYR A 21 1.41 8.40 -1.14
N GLY A 22 0.39 7.78 -0.52
CA GLY A 22 0.40 7.49 0.92
C GLY A 22 1.50 6.52 1.29
N PHE A 23 1.63 5.42 0.54
CA PHE A 23 2.66 4.41 0.77
C PHE A 23 4.07 5.00 0.71
N TYR A 24 4.42 5.73 -0.34
CA TYR A 24 5.77 6.29 -0.48
C TYR A 24 6.05 7.41 0.53
N THR A 25 5.03 8.17 0.94
CA THR A 25 5.18 9.18 1.99
C THR A 25 5.54 8.54 3.32
N LEU A 26 4.83 7.46 3.71
CA LEU A 26 5.18 6.68 4.90
C LEU A 26 6.61 6.16 4.80
N MET A 27 6.95 5.51 3.69
CA MET A 27 8.28 4.91 3.48
C MET A 27 9.41 5.94 3.53
N ALA A 28 9.16 7.18 3.10
CA ALA A 28 10.15 8.26 3.13
C ALA A 28 10.44 8.77 4.54
N ILE A 29 9.46 8.72 5.45
CA ILE A 29 9.59 9.28 6.81
C ILE A 29 9.74 8.22 7.90
N LEU A 30 9.43 6.95 7.62
CA LEU A 30 9.34 5.91 8.64
C LEU A 30 10.65 5.70 9.41
N THR A 31 11.79 5.68 8.70
CA THR A 31 13.11 5.52 9.35
C THR A 31 13.49 6.74 10.17
N LEU A 32 13.20 7.95 9.67
CA LEU A 32 13.41 9.21 10.39
C LEU A 32 12.57 9.28 11.66
N TYR A 33 11.32 8.81 11.59
CA TYR A 33 10.43 8.73 12.74
C TYR A 33 10.96 7.77 13.82
N MET A 34 11.40 6.58 13.42
CA MET A 34 11.97 5.61 14.36
C MET A 34 13.24 6.12 15.04
N GLU A 35 14.05 6.88 14.31
CA GLU A 35 15.24 7.54 14.85
C GLU A 35 14.89 8.65 15.84
N HIS A 36 13.92 9.51 15.52
CA HIS A 36 13.54 10.63 16.37
C HIS A 36 12.82 10.19 17.66
N GLU A 37 11.81 9.32 17.55
CA GLU A 37 10.96 8.94 18.68
C GLU A 37 11.56 7.81 19.52
N PHE A 38 12.06 6.75 18.88
CA PHE A 38 12.55 5.57 19.58
C PHE A 38 14.06 5.54 19.79
N LYS A 39 14.80 6.42 19.10
CA LYS A 39 16.29 6.48 19.15
C LYS A 39 16.95 5.12 18.88
N TRP A 40 16.31 4.34 18.00
CA TRP A 40 16.80 3.01 17.61
C TRP A 40 18.05 3.11 16.74
N ASP A 41 18.91 2.10 16.86
CA ASP A 41 20.08 1.96 16.01
C ASP A 41 19.70 1.57 14.57
N ASP A 42 20.66 1.67 13.65
CA ASP A 42 20.41 1.38 12.23
C ASP A 42 20.02 -0.09 12.00
N SER A 43 20.46 -1.01 12.86
CA SER A 43 20.12 -2.44 12.77
C SER A 43 18.63 -2.65 13.08
N GLN A 44 18.15 -2.12 14.20
CA GLN A 44 16.75 -2.22 14.63
C GLN A 44 15.81 -1.56 13.63
N LYS A 45 16.17 -0.36 13.13
CA LYS A 45 15.40 0.33 12.08
C LYS A 45 15.32 -0.53 10.81
N GLY A 46 16.45 -1.15 10.42
CA GLY A 46 16.53 -2.03 9.25
C GLY A 46 15.67 -3.29 9.38
N ASP A 47 15.70 -3.94 10.54
CA ASP A 47 14.91 -5.15 10.81
C ASP A 47 13.41 -4.87 10.73
N VAL A 48 12.94 -3.79 11.37
CA VAL A 48 11.53 -3.41 11.37
C VAL A 48 11.08 -2.99 9.97
N TYR A 49 11.89 -2.19 9.27
CA TYR A 49 11.59 -1.75 7.90
C TYR A 49 11.54 -2.92 6.93
N GLY A 50 12.48 -3.87 7.03
CA GLY A 50 12.53 -5.08 6.22
C GLY A 50 11.34 -6.00 6.48
N LEU A 51 10.98 -6.20 7.74
CA LEU A 51 9.80 -6.98 8.11
C LEU A 51 8.50 -6.33 7.61
N PHE A 52 8.38 -5.01 7.79
CA PHE A 52 7.25 -4.24 7.28
C PHE A 52 7.10 -4.40 5.78
N LEU A 53 8.17 -4.18 5.01
CA LEU A 53 8.17 -4.39 3.56
C LEU A 53 7.81 -5.83 3.17
N GLY A 54 8.40 -6.82 3.85
CA GLY A 54 8.11 -8.23 3.58
C GLY A 54 6.63 -8.56 3.73
N ILE A 55 5.99 -8.04 4.78
CA ILE A 55 4.55 -8.20 5.02
C ILE A 55 3.74 -7.48 3.93
N VAL A 56 4.08 -6.23 3.61
CA VAL A 56 3.37 -5.45 2.58
C VAL A 56 3.43 -6.12 1.21
N TYR A 57 4.54 -6.76 0.85
CA TYR A 57 4.65 -7.50 -0.41
C TYR A 57 3.98 -8.88 -0.37
N PHE A 58 3.80 -9.47 0.81
CA PHE A 58 3.14 -10.76 0.98
C PHE A 58 1.61 -10.66 0.93
N PHE A 59 1.02 -9.67 1.61
CA PHE A 59 -0.44 -9.53 1.73
C PHE A 59 -1.22 -9.37 0.41
N PRO A 60 -0.68 -8.77 -0.68
CA PRO A 60 -1.35 -8.74 -1.98
C PRO A 60 -1.68 -10.13 -2.54
N LEU A 61 -0.89 -11.16 -2.23
CA LEU A 61 -1.18 -12.53 -2.63
C LEU A 61 -2.48 -13.03 -1.98
N LEU A 62 -2.64 -12.76 -0.69
CA LEU A 62 -3.87 -13.07 0.06
C LEU A 62 -5.05 -12.22 -0.43
N GLY A 63 -4.81 -10.93 -0.69
CA GLY A 63 -5.80 -9.99 -1.22
C GLY A 63 -6.33 -10.40 -2.59
N GLY A 64 -5.46 -10.85 -3.50
CA GLY A 64 -5.85 -11.36 -4.82
C GLY A 64 -6.71 -12.61 -4.71
N TRP A 65 -6.31 -13.57 -3.88
CA TRP A 65 -7.10 -14.79 -3.63
C TRP A 65 -8.48 -14.48 -3.04
N LEU A 66 -8.56 -13.55 -2.08
CA LEU A 66 -9.83 -13.08 -1.50
C LEU A 66 -10.72 -12.38 -2.53
N GLY A 67 -10.12 -11.55 -3.39
CA GLY A 67 -10.80 -10.83 -4.45
C GLY A 67 -11.38 -11.75 -5.53
N ASP A 68 -10.67 -12.82 -5.88
CA ASP A 68 -11.09 -13.73 -6.94
C ASP A 68 -12.12 -14.77 -6.48
N LYS A 69 -12.04 -15.25 -5.23
CA LYS A 69 -12.89 -16.37 -4.76
C LYS A 69 -14.01 -16.03 -3.80
N ILE A 70 -13.88 -14.96 -3.01
CA ILE A 70 -14.78 -14.73 -1.86
C ILE A 70 -15.56 -13.42 -1.98
N LEU A 71 -14.85 -12.29 -2.14
CA LEU A 71 -15.46 -10.97 -2.00
C LEU A 71 -15.81 -10.31 -3.35
N GLY A 72 -15.12 -10.70 -4.42
CA GLY A 72 -15.12 -10.00 -5.70
C GLY A 72 -14.14 -8.82 -5.71
N GLN A 73 -13.57 -8.55 -6.88
CA GLN A 73 -12.47 -7.59 -7.04
C GLN A 73 -12.79 -6.18 -6.52
N ILE A 74 -13.97 -5.63 -6.82
CA ILE A 74 -14.36 -4.28 -6.38
C ILE A 74 -14.42 -4.19 -4.85
N LYS A 75 -15.10 -5.13 -4.18
CA LYS A 75 -15.23 -5.10 -2.71
C LYS A 75 -13.88 -5.32 -2.03
N SER A 76 -13.04 -6.19 -2.59
CA SER A 76 -11.68 -6.42 -2.09
C SER A 76 -10.83 -5.16 -2.17
N THR A 77 -10.90 -4.40 -3.26
CA THR A 77 -10.21 -3.10 -3.38
C THR A 77 -10.73 -2.10 -2.36
N TRP A 78 -12.05 -1.98 -2.17
CA TRP A 78 -12.62 -1.07 -1.17
C TRP A 78 -12.19 -1.42 0.26
N VAL A 79 -12.20 -2.70 0.63
CA VAL A 79 -11.73 -3.14 1.95
C VAL A 79 -10.24 -2.83 2.12
N GLY A 80 -9.42 -3.07 1.09
CA GLY A 80 -7.99 -2.72 1.10
C GLY A 80 -7.76 -1.21 1.25
N SER A 81 -8.51 -0.38 0.54
CA SER A 81 -8.40 1.09 0.62
C SER A 81 -8.88 1.69 1.93
N VAL A 82 -9.72 1.01 2.71
CA VAL A 82 -10.13 1.46 4.06
C VAL A 82 -9.10 1.04 5.12
N LEU A 83 -8.38 -0.05 4.88
CA LEU A 83 -7.40 -0.60 5.82
C LEU A 83 -6.06 0.17 5.78
N MET A 84 -5.70 0.73 4.62
CA MET A 84 -4.52 1.57 4.39
C MET A 84 -4.82 3.04 4.69
#